data_AF-A0A3D3W0E6-F1
#
_entry.id   AF-A0A3D3W0E6-F1
#
_cell.length_a   1.000
_cell.length_b   1.000
_cell.length_c   1.000
_cell.angle_alpha   90.00
_cell.angle_beta   90.00
_cell.angle_gamma   90.00
#
_symmetry.space_group_name_H-M   'P 1'
#
loop_
_entity.id
_entity.type
_entity.pdbx_description
1 polymer ?
#
loop_
_entity_poly.entity_id
_entity_poly.type
_entity_poly.pdbx_seq_one_letter_code
_entity_poly.pdbx_strand_id
1 'polypeptide(L)'
;MMTHRQSSLPLLTSAAFALCVLCLLPASGSADEITATPISPVPAVPDQKSTTTPQSRIVGSASCAAASCHGGGRRIEGLHYAASLIWAGRDPHASAWDVLNTTRSRNMLELLGAGQGSAPPAATQDARCLNCHATVEQPLTGTVVSDYLHHDGVGCEACHGAARDWIGPHVTAEWKRLPAAQKLSLGYVDLASSLTQRANRCAECHVGGVGRDVNHDLIAAGHPRLDYEFSTFHTNYPKHWQPRASTSGLPDPEDSPTFPLDAWQAGQFAAAEACLKLLEDRTAEGRPWPELAEYSCFSCHHNLEDRSWYQQRRSSGRPAWETWNLAPLRNSNSASLLPLSTAIASLETVMNQPQPDRQQVRTSVTNAVTTLAPLLTPPEPWTAASIDQFCLTSIRSSRRTTTDG
;
A
#
# COMPACT_ATOMS: atom_id res chain seq x y z
N MET A 1 -35.09 -30.21 -11.47
CA MET A 1 -35.30 -30.51 -10.04
C MET A 1 -34.07 -30.05 -9.27
N MET A 2 -34.10 -28.79 -8.83
CA MET A 2 -33.09 -28.16 -7.97
C MET A 2 -33.87 -27.25 -7.04
N THR A 3 -33.88 -27.56 -5.74
CA THR A 3 -34.60 -26.82 -4.71
C THR A 3 -33.63 -25.84 -4.05
N HIS A 4 -33.73 -24.57 -4.41
CA HIS A 4 -33.14 -23.46 -3.66
C HIS A 4 -33.92 -23.25 -2.36
N ARG A 5 -33.26 -23.39 -1.20
CA ARG A 5 -33.76 -22.87 0.08
C ARG A 5 -33.16 -21.49 0.32
N GLN A 6 -33.99 -20.46 0.19
CA GLN A 6 -33.75 -19.12 0.73
C GLN A 6 -34.24 -19.12 2.18
N SER A 7 -33.39 -18.75 3.12
CA SER A 7 -33.76 -18.48 4.52
C SER A 7 -34.04 -16.99 4.70
N SER A 8 -35.30 -16.69 4.97
CA SER A 8 -35.84 -15.38 5.34
C SER A 8 -35.54 -15.05 6.80
N LEU A 9 -35.03 -13.84 7.08
CA LEU A 9 -34.98 -13.24 8.41
C LEU A 9 -36.38 -12.72 8.80
N PRO A 10 -36.85 -12.91 10.05
CA PRO A 10 -38.07 -12.27 10.51
C PRO A 10 -37.77 -10.86 11.05
N LEU A 11 -38.55 -9.91 10.55
CA LEU A 11 -38.80 -8.60 11.14
C LEU A 11 -39.48 -8.77 12.51
N LEU A 12 -38.96 -8.11 13.55
CA LEU A 12 -39.67 -7.91 14.81
C LEU A 12 -40.06 -6.44 14.94
N THR A 13 -41.36 -6.19 14.88
CA THR A 13 -42.01 -4.91 15.13
C THR A 13 -42.43 -4.78 16.59
N SER A 14 -42.14 -3.59 17.14
CA SER A 14 -42.74 -2.79 18.22
C SER A 14 -43.92 -3.32 19.06
N ALA A 15 -43.78 -3.16 20.39
CA ALA A 15 -44.79 -2.66 21.37
C ALA A 15 -44.16 -2.75 22.78
N ALA A 16 -44.38 -1.91 23.79
CA ALA A 16 -45.01 -0.60 23.98
C ALA A 16 -44.64 -0.13 25.40
N PHE A 17 -44.60 1.20 25.58
CA PHE A 17 -44.88 1.99 26.79
C PHE A 17 -44.79 1.37 28.20
N ALA A 18 -43.92 1.94 29.03
CA ALA A 18 -44.20 2.13 30.46
C ALA A 18 -43.78 3.55 30.89
N LEU A 19 -44.78 4.29 31.35
CA LEU A 19 -44.75 5.65 31.88
C LEU A 19 -44.11 5.64 33.28
N CYS A 20 -43.15 6.52 33.55
CA CYS A 20 -42.83 6.91 34.93
C CYS A 20 -42.71 8.44 35.01
N VAL A 21 -43.57 8.99 35.85
CA VAL A 21 -43.82 10.39 36.11
C VAL A 21 -43.44 10.65 37.57
N LEU A 22 -42.97 11.88 37.85
CA LEU A 22 -42.65 12.49 39.16
C LEU A 22 -41.29 12.04 39.78
N CYS A 23 -40.38 12.92 40.25
CA CYS A 23 -40.58 14.20 40.95
C CYS A 23 -39.49 15.24 40.59
N LEU A 24 -39.92 16.47 40.30
CA LEU A 24 -39.09 17.67 40.37
C LEU A 24 -39.11 18.18 41.82
N LEU A 25 -37.94 18.27 42.45
CA LEU A 25 -37.72 19.04 43.68
C LEU A 25 -36.84 20.26 43.34
N PRO A 26 -37.13 21.46 43.85
CA PRO A 26 -36.28 22.62 43.67
C PRO A 26 -35.13 22.55 44.69
N ALA A 27 -33.90 22.41 44.22
CA ALA A 27 -32.72 22.63 45.05
C ALA A 27 -32.38 24.13 45.03
N SER A 28 -32.85 24.86 46.03
CA SER A 28 -32.33 26.17 46.40
C SER A 28 -30.93 25.98 47.02
N GLY A 29 -29.91 26.08 46.19
CA GLY A 29 -28.50 26.09 46.58
C GLY A 29 -27.93 27.50 46.50
N SER A 30 -27.48 27.99 47.64
CA SER A 30 -26.78 29.25 47.87
C SER A 30 -25.58 29.41 46.93
N ALA A 31 -25.37 30.62 46.41
CA ALA A 31 -24.18 30.98 45.67
C ALA A 31 -22.98 31.06 46.61
N ASP A 32 -22.24 29.95 46.72
CA ASP A 32 -20.90 29.96 47.29
C ASP A 32 -19.91 30.43 46.23
N GLU A 33 -19.24 31.53 46.55
CA GLU A 33 -18.16 32.16 45.80
C GLU A 33 -16.98 31.18 45.68
N ILE A 34 -16.82 30.55 44.51
CA ILE A 34 -15.67 29.69 44.22
C ILE A 34 -14.44 30.60 44.07
N THR A 35 -13.73 30.83 45.17
CA THR A 35 -12.37 31.35 45.14
C THR A 35 -11.48 30.36 44.39
N ALA A 36 -10.99 30.77 43.21
CA ALA A 36 -10.03 30.00 42.42
C ALA A 36 -8.75 29.79 43.24
N THR A 37 -8.51 28.57 43.67
CA THR A 37 -7.21 28.14 44.19
C THR A 37 -6.16 28.21 43.06
N PRO A 38 -4.99 28.81 43.29
CA PRO A 38 -3.93 28.86 42.29
C PRO A 38 -3.47 27.43 41.97
N ILE A 39 -3.52 27.09 40.68
CA ILE A 39 -3.03 25.81 40.14
C ILE A 39 -1.52 25.78 40.40
N SER A 40 -1.04 24.81 41.20
CA SER A 40 0.39 24.60 41.39
C SER A 40 1.04 24.22 40.04
N PRO A 41 2.23 24.76 39.71
CA PRO A 41 2.89 24.43 38.47
C PRO A 41 3.19 22.93 38.42
N VAL A 42 2.81 22.29 37.31
CA VAL A 42 3.18 20.91 36.99
C VAL A 42 4.71 20.81 37.07
N PRO A 43 5.29 19.83 37.78
CA PRO A 43 6.74 19.66 37.83
C PRO A 43 7.28 19.50 36.41
N ALA A 44 8.28 20.30 36.05
CA ALA A 44 8.97 20.14 34.79
C ALA A 44 9.52 18.71 34.69
N VAL A 45 9.17 18.02 33.60
CA VAL A 45 9.75 16.71 33.27
C VAL A 45 11.26 16.90 33.20
N PRO A 46 12.06 16.11 33.95
CA PRO A 46 13.50 16.28 33.97
C PRO A 46 14.08 16.07 32.58
N ASP A 47 14.95 17.01 32.18
CA ASP A 47 15.66 17.06 30.91
C ASP A 47 16.59 15.83 30.80
N GLN A 48 16.07 14.77 30.20
CA GLN A 48 16.83 13.58 29.86
C GLN A 48 17.76 13.97 28.72
N LYS A 49 19.07 14.09 29.01
CA LYS A 49 20.13 14.23 28.00
C LYS A 49 19.98 13.14 26.93
N SER A 50 19.37 13.53 25.81
CA SER A 50 19.17 12.71 24.63
C SER A 50 20.52 12.39 24.01
N THR A 51 20.90 11.12 24.05
CA THR A 51 21.92 10.56 23.16
C THR A 51 21.35 10.60 21.75
N THR A 52 22.02 11.32 20.85
CA THR A 52 21.57 11.67 19.51
C THR A 52 21.41 10.47 18.57
N THR A 53 20.37 9.67 18.78
CA THR A 53 19.73 8.89 17.71
C THR A 53 19.04 9.90 16.79
N PRO A 54 19.14 9.82 15.46
CA PRO A 54 18.35 10.66 14.58
C PRO A 54 16.88 10.54 14.98
N GLN A 55 16.32 11.62 15.50
CA GLN A 55 14.93 11.63 15.95
C GLN A 55 14.09 11.34 14.70
N SER A 56 13.22 10.33 14.77
CA SER A 56 12.28 9.98 13.71
C SER A 56 11.54 11.23 13.22
N ARG A 57 11.26 11.32 11.91
CA ARG A 57 10.37 12.35 11.34
C ARG A 57 8.90 11.95 11.43
N ILE A 58 8.59 10.75 11.92
CA ILE A 58 7.22 10.31 12.20
C ILE A 58 6.72 11.01 13.47
N VAL A 59 5.51 11.55 13.41
CA VAL A 59 4.85 12.24 14.54
C VAL A 59 3.55 11.56 14.98
N GLY A 60 3.12 10.53 14.27
CA GLY A 60 1.95 9.71 14.57
C GLY A 60 0.65 10.28 14.00
N SER A 61 -0.31 9.40 13.75
CA SER A 61 -1.59 9.75 13.13
C SER A 61 -2.44 10.67 14.00
N ALA A 62 -2.25 10.64 15.31
CA ALA A 62 -2.88 11.55 16.26
C ALA A 62 -2.54 13.03 15.97
N SER A 63 -1.35 13.32 15.43
CA SER A 63 -0.94 14.68 15.07
C SER A 63 -1.79 15.28 13.93
N CYS A 64 -2.40 14.43 13.09
CA CYS A 64 -3.32 14.82 12.02
C CYS A 64 -4.77 14.96 12.52
N ALA A 65 -5.12 14.31 13.62
CA ALA A 65 -6.50 13.99 14.01
C ALA A 65 -7.20 15.06 14.86
N ALA A 66 -6.62 16.24 15.05
CA ALA A 66 -7.30 17.33 15.76
C ALA A 66 -8.60 17.72 15.04
N ALA A 67 -9.61 18.16 15.80
CA ALA A 67 -10.92 18.55 15.25
C ALA A 67 -10.84 19.75 14.27
N SER A 68 -9.87 20.64 14.46
CA SER A 68 -9.57 21.74 13.53
C SER A 68 -8.70 21.31 12.33
N CYS A 69 -8.31 20.03 12.28
CA CYS A 69 -7.46 19.44 11.24
C CYS A 69 -8.25 18.32 10.54
N HIS A 70 -7.69 17.12 10.42
CA HIS A 70 -8.30 16.01 9.71
C HIS A 70 -9.24 15.14 10.56
N GLY A 71 -9.55 15.56 11.79
CA GLY A 71 -10.49 14.89 12.71
C GLY A 71 -11.83 15.62 12.93
N GLY A 72 -12.10 16.72 12.23
CA GLY A 72 -13.29 17.57 12.42
C GLY A 72 -14.62 16.97 11.96
N GLY A 73 -14.57 15.94 11.11
CA GLY A 73 -15.76 15.26 10.59
C GLY A 73 -16.43 15.99 9.41
N ARG A 74 -17.44 15.34 8.81
CA ARG A 74 -17.94 15.67 7.45
C ARG A 74 -18.83 16.92 7.37
N ARG A 75 -19.05 17.68 8.45
CA ARG A 75 -20.28 18.50 8.54
C ARG A 75 -20.30 19.75 7.65
N ILE A 76 -19.18 20.35 7.25
CA ILE A 76 -19.19 21.61 6.46
C ILE A 76 -18.04 21.73 5.43
N GLU A 77 -16.86 21.15 5.66
CA GLU A 77 -15.62 21.65 5.03
C GLU A 77 -14.98 20.70 3.98
N GLY A 78 -15.67 19.61 3.61
CA GLY A 78 -15.21 18.62 2.63
C GLY A 78 -14.65 17.34 3.28
N LEU A 79 -14.44 16.29 2.46
CA LEU A 79 -14.14 14.95 2.96
C LEU A 79 -12.78 14.85 3.71
N HIS A 80 -11.83 15.71 3.35
CA HIS A 80 -10.50 15.74 3.94
C HIS A 80 -10.48 16.14 5.42
N TYR A 81 -11.43 16.94 5.92
CA TYR A 81 -11.56 17.24 7.35
C TYR A 81 -12.04 16.04 8.19
N ALA A 82 -12.55 15.00 7.54
CA ALA A 82 -12.93 13.75 8.19
C ALA A 82 -11.89 12.64 7.99
N ALA A 83 -10.71 12.94 7.43
CA ALA A 83 -9.81 11.90 6.94
C ALA A 83 -9.30 10.96 8.04
N SER A 84 -8.91 11.48 9.20
CA SER A 84 -8.48 10.67 10.34
C SER A 84 -9.63 9.80 10.88
N LEU A 85 -10.86 10.29 10.85
CA LEU A 85 -12.03 9.50 11.28
C LEU A 85 -12.38 8.39 10.28
N ILE A 86 -12.23 8.65 8.98
CA ILE A 86 -12.46 7.66 7.93
C ILE A 86 -11.39 6.57 8.01
N TRP A 87 -10.13 6.95 8.16
CA TRP A 87 -9.02 6.03 8.37
C TRP A 87 -9.28 5.16 9.60
N ALA A 88 -9.44 5.75 10.79
CA ALA A 88 -9.61 5.00 12.02
C ALA A 88 -10.87 4.10 12.02
N GLY A 89 -11.94 4.50 11.33
CA GLY A 89 -13.23 3.81 11.40
C GLY A 89 -13.55 2.87 10.24
N ARG A 90 -12.86 2.97 9.09
CA ARG A 90 -13.22 2.26 7.85
C ARG A 90 -12.04 1.71 7.08
N ASP A 91 -10.83 2.15 7.36
CA ASP A 91 -9.63 1.73 6.64
C ASP A 91 -8.98 0.52 7.33
N PRO A 92 -8.85 -0.65 6.67
CA PRO A 92 -8.17 -1.80 7.25
C PRO A 92 -6.71 -1.52 7.63
N HIS A 93 -6.08 -0.50 7.03
CA HIS A 93 -4.73 -0.09 7.37
C HIS A 93 -4.58 0.39 8.82
N ALA A 94 -5.61 1.00 9.41
CA ALA A 94 -5.59 1.44 10.80
C ALA A 94 -5.48 0.27 11.79
N SER A 95 -5.88 -0.93 11.39
CA SER A 95 -5.79 -2.16 12.20
C SER A 95 -4.68 -3.10 11.72
N ALA A 96 -3.77 -2.64 10.85
CA ALA A 96 -2.74 -3.50 10.28
C ALA A 96 -1.80 -4.08 11.36
N TRP A 97 -1.45 -3.27 12.37
CA TRP A 97 -0.61 -3.72 13.48
C TRP A 97 -1.32 -4.78 14.35
N ASP A 98 -2.64 -4.65 14.55
CA ASP A 98 -3.41 -5.61 15.35
C ASP A 98 -3.37 -7.03 14.79
N VAL A 99 -3.27 -7.16 13.45
CA VAL A 99 -3.14 -8.46 12.77
C VAL A 99 -1.89 -9.21 13.25
N LEU A 100 -0.84 -8.50 13.68
CA LEU A 100 0.40 -9.11 14.19
C LEU A 100 0.22 -9.82 15.55
N ASN A 101 -0.86 -9.53 16.28
CA ASN A 101 -1.18 -10.18 17.55
C ASN A 101 -2.05 -11.46 17.39
N THR A 102 -2.50 -11.76 16.17
CA THR A 102 -3.36 -12.92 15.90
C THR A 102 -2.62 -14.25 16.08
N THR A 103 -3.38 -15.35 16.26
CA THR A 103 -2.81 -16.71 16.30
C THR A 103 -2.03 -17.05 15.03
N ARG A 104 -2.49 -16.60 13.85
CA ARG A 104 -1.78 -16.82 12.58
C ARG A 104 -0.38 -16.21 12.61
N SER A 105 -0.26 -14.95 13.04
CA SER A 105 1.02 -14.24 13.12
C SER A 105 1.98 -14.85 14.15
N ARG A 106 1.45 -15.33 15.28
CA ARG A 106 2.24 -16.08 16.28
C ARG A 106 2.77 -17.40 15.70
N ASN A 107 1.93 -18.17 15.01
CA ASN A 107 2.34 -19.42 14.38
C ASN A 107 3.38 -19.18 13.27
N MET A 108 3.19 -18.13 12.46
CA MET A 108 4.17 -17.72 11.45
C MET A 108 5.53 -17.46 12.08
N LEU A 109 5.58 -16.68 13.17
CA LEU A 109 6.82 -16.36 13.86
C LEU A 109 7.51 -17.60 14.43
N GLU A 110 6.75 -18.53 15.00
CA GLU A 110 7.27 -19.81 15.50
C GLU A 110 7.91 -20.63 14.37
N LEU A 111 7.26 -20.72 13.21
CA LEU A 111 7.79 -21.44 12.05
C LEU A 111 9.04 -20.75 11.48
N LEU A 112 9.05 -19.42 11.40
CA LEU A 112 10.19 -18.64 10.92
C LEU A 112 11.37 -18.68 11.89
N GLY A 113 11.10 -18.78 13.19
CA GLY A 113 12.09 -18.81 14.27
C GLY A 113 12.51 -20.21 14.72
N ALA A 114 11.90 -21.27 14.18
CA ALA A 114 12.17 -22.65 14.58
C ALA A 114 13.66 -22.98 14.44
N GLY A 115 14.34 -23.16 15.59
CA GLY A 115 15.77 -23.46 15.66
C GLY A 115 16.71 -22.23 15.63
N GLN A 116 16.19 -21.00 15.62
CA GLN A 116 16.99 -19.77 15.65
C GLN A 116 16.95 -19.09 17.02
N GLY A 117 18.10 -18.98 17.70
CA GLY A 117 18.22 -18.30 18.99
C GLY A 117 18.06 -16.77 18.94
N SER A 118 18.02 -16.18 17.74
CA SER A 118 17.88 -14.74 17.49
C SER A 118 16.49 -14.33 16.97
N ALA A 119 15.52 -15.24 16.99
CA ALA A 119 14.16 -14.95 16.54
C ALA A 119 13.53 -13.84 17.40
N PRO A 120 12.84 -12.84 16.80
CA PRO A 120 12.09 -11.86 17.56
C PRO A 120 11.05 -12.54 18.47
N PRO A 121 10.78 -11.99 19.66
CA PRO A 121 9.85 -12.60 20.63
C PRO A 121 8.38 -12.51 20.20
N ALA A 122 8.03 -11.55 19.34
CA ALA A 122 6.68 -11.35 18.81
C ALA A 122 6.73 -10.75 17.40
N ALA A 123 5.69 -10.97 16.60
CA ALA A 123 5.59 -10.40 15.26
C ALA A 123 5.52 -8.87 15.31
N THR A 124 4.96 -8.30 16.39
CA THR A 124 4.97 -6.87 16.71
C THR A 124 6.37 -6.32 17.04
N GLN A 125 7.39 -7.17 17.07
CA GLN A 125 8.79 -6.84 17.29
C GLN A 125 9.68 -7.38 16.17
N ASP A 126 9.10 -7.93 15.09
CA ASP A 126 9.83 -8.40 13.92
C ASP A 126 9.77 -7.35 12.82
N ALA A 127 10.94 -6.85 12.41
CA ALA A 127 11.04 -5.86 11.34
C ALA A 127 10.35 -6.30 10.04
N ARG A 128 10.39 -7.60 9.70
CA ARG A 128 9.75 -8.13 8.48
C ARG A 128 8.25 -7.89 8.49
N CYS A 129 7.63 -7.97 9.66
CA CYS A 129 6.21 -7.75 9.86
C CYS A 129 5.88 -6.25 9.94
N LEU A 130 6.63 -5.51 10.77
CA LEU A 130 6.37 -4.09 11.03
C LEU A 130 6.54 -3.21 9.79
N ASN A 131 7.45 -3.56 8.87
CA ASN A 131 7.69 -2.76 7.67
C ASN A 131 6.46 -2.61 6.75
N CYS A 132 5.48 -3.53 6.83
CA CYS A 132 4.21 -3.46 6.10
C CYS A 132 2.99 -3.21 7.01
N HIS A 133 3.07 -3.53 8.30
CA HIS A 133 1.95 -3.46 9.24
C HIS A 133 2.01 -2.28 10.21
N ALA A 134 3.03 -1.43 10.10
CA ALA A 134 3.18 -0.20 10.87
C ALA A 134 3.69 0.94 9.98
N THR A 135 3.55 2.18 10.47
CA THR A 135 4.18 3.35 9.86
C THR A 135 5.66 3.39 10.24
N VAL A 136 6.53 3.26 9.23
CA VAL A 136 7.99 3.33 9.37
C VAL A 136 8.54 4.34 8.38
N GLU A 137 9.50 5.17 8.82
CA GLU A 137 10.16 6.14 7.94
C GLU A 137 11.16 5.46 6.99
N GLN A 138 11.89 4.49 7.51
CA GLN A 138 12.89 3.70 6.79
C GLN A 138 12.68 2.22 7.09
N PRO A 139 13.07 1.31 6.19
CA PRO A 139 12.98 -0.12 6.44
C PRO A 139 13.73 -0.52 7.72
N LEU A 140 13.01 -1.16 8.63
CA LEU A 140 13.54 -1.73 9.87
C LEU A 140 14.27 -3.04 9.56
N THR A 141 15.12 -3.49 10.49
CA THR A 141 15.81 -4.78 10.42
C THR A 141 15.83 -5.48 11.77
N GLY A 142 15.84 -6.82 11.76
CA GLY A 142 15.98 -7.64 12.96
C GLY A 142 14.84 -7.49 13.97
N THR A 143 15.19 -7.55 15.26
CA THR A 143 14.25 -7.34 16.37
C THR A 143 14.12 -5.85 16.66
N VAL A 144 12.88 -5.37 16.74
CA VAL A 144 12.52 -3.97 16.92
C VAL A 144 11.93 -3.77 18.32
N VAL A 145 12.29 -2.66 18.96
CA VAL A 145 11.65 -2.24 20.21
C VAL A 145 10.25 -1.72 19.89
N SER A 146 9.25 -2.21 20.62
CA SER A 146 7.86 -1.74 20.44
C SER A 146 7.78 -0.24 20.70
N ASP A 147 7.31 0.52 19.71
CA ASP A 147 7.04 1.95 19.77
C ASP A 147 5.53 2.16 19.71
N TYR A 148 5.01 3.11 20.50
CA TYR A 148 3.60 3.46 20.48
C TYR A 148 3.15 3.92 19.08
N LEU A 149 4.05 4.55 18.32
CA LEU A 149 3.76 4.99 16.95
C LEU A 149 3.44 3.84 16.01
N HIS A 150 3.95 2.62 16.28
CA HIS A 150 3.61 1.45 15.48
C HIS A 150 2.17 0.98 15.70
N HIS A 151 1.55 1.32 16.83
CA HIS A 151 0.20 0.87 17.16
C HIS A 151 -0.87 1.55 16.30
N ASP A 152 -0.54 2.65 15.62
CA ASP A 152 -1.41 3.26 14.61
C ASP A 152 -1.62 2.33 13.39
N GLY A 153 -0.85 1.25 13.25
CA GLY A 153 -0.85 0.45 12.03
C GLY A 153 -0.26 1.24 10.87
N VAL A 154 -0.84 1.11 9.68
CA VAL A 154 -0.45 1.90 8.51
C VAL A 154 -1.22 3.23 8.56
N GLY A 155 -0.59 4.21 9.22
CA GLY A 155 -1.12 5.55 9.46
C GLY A 155 -0.89 6.54 8.31
N CYS A 156 -1.26 7.81 8.54
CA CYS A 156 -1.24 8.86 7.52
C CYS A 156 0.14 9.01 6.85
N GLU A 157 1.20 8.92 7.64
CA GLU A 157 2.59 9.15 7.21
C GLU A 157 3.16 7.99 6.39
N ALA A 158 2.54 6.82 6.40
CA ALA A 158 2.92 5.72 5.50
C ALA A 158 2.63 6.06 4.02
N CYS A 159 1.58 6.85 3.78
CA CYS A 159 1.17 7.28 2.43
C CYS A 159 1.67 8.70 2.12
N HIS A 160 1.54 9.64 3.07
CA HIS A 160 1.88 11.05 2.89
C HIS A 160 3.33 11.40 3.25
N GLY A 161 4.10 10.42 3.74
CA GLY A 161 5.48 10.59 4.18
C GLY A 161 5.60 11.18 5.59
N ALA A 162 6.82 11.12 6.13
CA ALA A 162 7.11 11.51 7.51
C ALA A 162 6.89 13.01 7.76
N ALA A 163 6.03 13.34 8.72
CA ALA A 163 5.35 14.64 8.77
C ALA A 163 6.03 15.70 9.62
N ARG A 164 7.01 15.37 10.47
CA ARG A 164 7.64 16.35 11.38
C ARG A 164 8.00 17.67 10.70
N ASP A 165 8.60 17.61 9.52
CA ASP A 165 9.15 18.80 8.85
C ASP A 165 8.14 19.49 7.91
N TRP A 166 6.98 18.87 7.63
CA TRP A 166 5.92 19.46 6.78
C TRP A 166 4.58 19.70 7.48
N ILE A 167 4.34 19.12 8.66
CA ILE A 167 3.06 19.23 9.39
C ILE A 167 2.78 20.69 9.82
N GLY A 168 3.79 21.47 10.18
CA GLY A 168 3.63 22.91 10.41
C GLY A 168 3.41 23.68 9.10
N PRO A 169 4.34 23.59 8.14
CA PRO A 169 4.24 24.33 6.88
C PRO A 169 2.97 24.04 6.06
N HIS A 170 2.41 22.82 6.07
CA HIS A 170 1.35 22.44 5.12
C HIS A 170 0.03 23.21 5.27
N VAL A 171 -0.21 23.83 6.43
CA VAL A 171 -1.40 24.66 6.65
C VAL A 171 -1.23 26.10 6.14
N THR A 172 -0.03 26.48 5.70
CA THR A 172 0.28 27.86 5.28
C THR A 172 -0.13 28.15 3.84
N ALA A 173 -0.30 29.43 3.50
CA ALA A 173 -0.53 29.84 2.11
C ALA A 173 0.72 29.61 1.22
N GLU A 174 1.90 29.72 1.82
CA GLU A 174 3.21 29.49 1.20
C GLU A 174 3.35 28.06 0.70
N TRP A 175 2.81 27.08 1.44
CA TRP A 175 2.82 25.67 1.03
C TRP A 175 2.24 25.43 -0.36
N LYS A 176 1.16 26.14 -0.71
CA LYS A 176 0.51 26.01 -2.02
C LYS A 176 1.45 26.40 -3.16
N ARG A 177 2.40 27.30 -2.91
CA ARG A 177 3.38 27.80 -3.88
C ARG A 177 4.72 27.04 -3.84
N LEU A 178 4.92 26.19 -2.83
CA LEU A 178 6.17 25.47 -2.66
C LEU A 178 6.35 24.43 -3.78
N PRO A 179 7.50 24.41 -4.48
CA PRO A 179 7.77 23.41 -5.52
C PRO A 179 7.69 21.97 -4.98
N ALA A 180 7.27 21.03 -5.82
CA ALA A 180 7.14 19.62 -5.44
C ALA A 180 8.44 19.02 -4.88
N ALA A 181 9.60 19.36 -5.47
CA ALA A 181 10.90 18.91 -4.97
C ALA A 181 11.22 19.43 -3.56
N GLN A 182 10.80 20.65 -3.23
CA GLN A 182 10.99 21.21 -1.89
C GLN A 182 10.05 20.55 -0.89
N LYS A 183 8.78 20.30 -1.26
CA LYS A 183 7.86 19.51 -0.42
C LYS A 183 8.41 18.11 -0.13
N LEU A 184 8.95 17.46 -1.16
CA LEU A 184 9.60 16.15 -1.03
C LEU A 184 10.81 16.18 -0.09
N SER A 185 11.63 17.24 -0.16
CA SER A 185 12.78 17.39 0.77
C SER A 185 12.38 17.52 2.23
N LEU A 186 11.15 17.98 2.52
CA LEU A 186 10.57 18.01 3.87
C LEU A 186 9.96 16.66 4.26
N GLY A 187 9.96 15.66 3.38
CA GLY A 187 9.35 14.35 3.61
C GLY A 187 7.90 14.22 3.11
N TYR A 188 7.32 15.26 2.50
CA TYR A 188 5.95 15.18 2.01
C TYR A 188 5.86 14.43 0.68
N VAL A 189 4.93 13.49 0.62
CA VAL A 189 4.58 12.75 -0.59
C VAL A 189 3.28 13.29 -1.15
N ASP A 190 3.37 13.88 -2.34
CA ASP A 190 2.20 14.33 -3.09
C ASP A 190 1.52 13.14 -3.81
N LEU A 191 0.39 12.70 -3.26
CA LEU A 191 -0.45 11.64 -3.86
C LEU A 191 -1.51 12.19 -4.81
N ALA A 192 -1.68 13.50 -4.82
CA ALA A 192 -2.73 14.13 -5.56
C ALA A 192 -2.27 14.41 -7.01
N SER A 193 -1.01 14.78 -7.22
CA SER A 193 -0.50 15.24 -8.53
C SER A 193 -0.09 14.16 -9.51
N SER A 194 0.22 12.95 -9.04
CA SER A 194 0.68 11.86 -9.89
C SER A 194 -0.01 10.56 -9.50
N LEU A 195 -0.76 9.97 -10.43
CA LEU A 195 -1.36 8.66 -10.24
C LEU A 195 -0.29 7.58 -10.09
N THR A 196 0.83 7.67 -10.82
CA THR A 196 1.97 6.75 -10.65
C THR A 196 2.55 6.85 -9.24
N GLN A 197 2.74 8.07 -8.71
CA GLN A 197 3.24 8.24 -7.33
C GLN A 197 2.26 7.69 -6.29
N ARG A 198 0.95 7.85 -6.52
CA ARG A 198 -0.09 7.27 -5.66
C ARG A 198 -0.06 5.74 -5.74
N ALA A 199 0.02 5.19 -6.94
CA ALA A 199 0.12 3.76 -7.19
C ALA A 199 1.37 3.14 -6.54
N ASN A 200 2.51 3.81 -6.65
CA ASN A 200 3.78 3.40 -6.02
C ASN A 200 3.66 3.25 -4.50
N ARG A 201 2.93 4.14 -3.82
CA ARG A 201 2.75 4.01 -2.36
C ARG A 201 2.02 2.74 -1.96
N CYS A 202 1.03 2.33 -2.74
CA CYS A 202 0.36 1.06 -2.52
C CYS A 202 1.29 -0.13 -2.85
N ALA A 203 2.03 -0.04 -3.97
CA ALA A 203 2.91 -1.11 -4.44
C ALA A 203 4.07 -1.42 -3.48
N GLU A 204 4.56 -0.43 -2.73
CA GLU A 204 5.62 -0.60 -1.72
C GLU A 204 5.34 -1.74 -0.72
N CYS A 205 4.07 -1.98 -0.37
CA CYS A 205 3.65 -3.08 0.51
C CYS A 205 2.91 -4.20 -0.22
N HIS A 206 2.13 -3.87 -1.27
CA HIS A 206 1.27 -4.84 -1.98
C HIS A 206 1.93 -5.54 -3.16
N VAL A 207 3.12 -5.11 -3.57
CA VAL A 207 4.04 -5.88 -4.42
C VAL A 207 5.28 -6.26 -3.60
N GLY A 208 5.71 -5.34 -2.72
CA GLY A 208 6.85 -5.48 -1.85
C GLY A 208 8.01 -4.60 -2.30
N GLY A 209 9.07 -4.61 -1.51
CA GLY A 209 10.28 -3.81 -1.74
C GLY A 209 11.35 -4.08 -0.69
N VAL A 210 12.37 -3.23 -0.65
CA VAL A 210 13.47 -3.37 0.33
C VAL A 210 12.91 -3.33 1.76
N GLY A 211 13.12 -4.41 2.52
CA GLY A 211 12.58 -4.60 3.87
C GLY A 211 11.08 -4.91 3.94
N ARG A 212 10.37 -4.86 2.81
CA ARG A 212 8.96 -5.24 2.63
C ARG A 212 8.84 -6.46 1.72
N ASP A 213 9.81 -7.37 1.85
CA ASP A 213 9.92 -8.57 1.03
C ASP A 213 9.09 -9.70 1.65
N VAL A 214 7.97 -10.06 1.02
CA VAL A 214 7.26 -11.31 1.30
C VAL A 214 7.90 -12.42 0.47
N ASN A 215 8.94 -13.00 1.05
CA ASN A 215 9.71 -14.10 0.45
C ASN A 215 9.01 -15.45 0.63
N HIS A 216 9.61 -16.50 0.06
CA HIS A 216 9.04 -17.84 0.11
C HIS A 216 8.87 -18.36 1.54
N ASP A 217 9.80 -18.06 2.45
CA ASP A 217 9.72 -18.50 3.85
C ASP A 217 8.51 -17.87 4.57
N LEU A 218 8.25 -16.58 4.33
CA LEU A 218 7.05 -15.91 4.86
C LEU A 218 5.77 -16.54 4.32
N ILE A 219 5.73 -16.85 3.02
CA ILE A 219 4.58 -17.50 2.39
C ILE A 219 4.39 -18.92 2.97
N ALA A 220 5.47 -19.69 3.09
CA ALA A 220 5.46 -21.04 3.64
C ALA A 220 5.04 -21.07 5.13
N ALA A 221 5.44 -20.06 5.91
CA ALA A 221 5.00 -19.87 7.29
C ALA A 221 3.52 -19.47 7.40
N GLY A 222 2.89 -19.09 6.29
CA GLY A 222 1.46 -18.82 6.20
C GLY A 222 1.10 -17.37 5.93
N HIS A 223 2.02 -16.49 5.51
CA HIS A 223 1.66 -15.18 4.98
C HIS A 223 0.94 -15.35 3.63
N PRO A 224 -0.16 -14.62 3.34
CA PRO A 224 -0.76 -14.66 2.01
C PRO A 224 0.22 -14.13 0.96
N ARG A 225 0.09 -14.54 -0.31
CA ARG A 225 0.81 -13.83 -1.37
C ARG A 225 0.29 -12.40 -1.45
N LEU A 226 1.18 -11.49 -1.83
CA LEU A 226 0.81 -10.11 -2.07
C LEU A 226 0.09 -10.01 -3.41
N ASP A 227 -1.10 -9.40 -3.39
CA ASP A 227 -1.89 -9.08 -4.57
C ASP A 227 -1.94 -7.57 -4.74
N TYR A 228 -1.86 -7.10 -5.99
CA TYR A 228 -1.90 -5.68 -6.31
C TYR A 228 -2.52 -5.42 -7.67
N GLU A 229 -3.58 -4.61 -7.69
CA GLU A 229 -4.09 -3.98 -8.90
C GLU A 229 -4.63 -2.61 -8.51
N PHE A 230 -3.96 -1.55 -8.96
CA PHE A 230 -4.19 -0.21 -8.42
C PHE A 230 -5.62 0.28 -8.61
N SER A 231 -6.28 0.01 -9.75
CA SER A 231 -7.63 0.51 -10.02
C SER A 231 -8.65 -0.08 -9.04
N THR A 232 -8.55 -1.38 -8.78
CA THR A 232 -9.38 -2.12 -7.82
C THR A 232 -9.11 -1.65 -6.39
N PHE A 233 -7.82 -1.53 -6.03
CA PHE A 233 -7.43 -1.11 -4.68
C PHE A 233 -7.86 0.33 -4.41
N HIS A 234 -7.66 1.24 -5.35
CA HIS A 234 -8.10 2.63 -5.27
C HIS A 234 -9.63 2.74 -5.14
N THR A 235 -10.38 1.92 -5.90
CA THR A 235 -11.84 1.88 -5.84
C THR A 235 -12.36 1.40 -4.48
N ASN A 236 -11.71 0.37 -3.91
CA ASN A 236 -12.11 -0.21 -2.63
C ASN A 236 -11.62 0.60 -1.41
N TYR A 237 -10.60 1.44 -1.60
CA TYR A 237 -10.03 2.24 -0.53
C TYR A 237 -11.01 3.32 -0.06
N PRO A 238 -11.27 3.47 1.25
CA PRO A 238 -12.15 4.51 1.75
C PRO A 238 -11.61 5.89 1.40
N LYS A 239 -12.26 6.54 0.42
CA LYS A 239 -11.89 7.90 0.02
C LYS A 239 -11.96 8.82 1.22
N HIS A 240 -10.87 9.53 1.47
CA HIS A 240 -10.75 10.47 2.56
C HIS A 240 -10.11 11.80 2.11
N TRP A 241 -9.91 11.98 0.80
CA TRP A 241 -9.52 13.23 0.18
C TRP A 241 -10.71 13.89 -0.50
N GLN A 242 -10.59 15.18 -0.80
CA GLN A 242 -11.58 15.92 -1.56
C GLN A 242 -11.21 15.99 -3.04
N PRO A 243 -12.21 16.15 -3.94
CA PRO A 243 -11.91 16.36 -5.33
C PRO A 243 -11.10 17.64 -5.58
N ARG A 244 -10.06 17.60 -6.41
CA ARG A 244 -9.14 18.74 -6.66
C ARG A 244 -9.82 19.94 -7.32
N ALA A 245 -10.91 19.69 -8.04
CA ALA A 245 -11.74 20.73 -8.67
C ALA A 245 -12.28 21.76 -7.66
N SER A 246 -12.35 21.43 -6.36
CA SER A 246 -12.86 22.34 -5.33
C SER A 246 -11.87 23.41 -4.88
N THR A 247 -10.56 23.31 -5.19
CA THR A 247 -9.54 24.18 -4.52
C THR A 247 -8.45 24.78 -5.43
N SER A 248 -8.24 24.31 -6.67
CA SER A 248 -7.07 24.77 -7.47
C SER A 248 -7.30 25.04 -8.96
N GLY A 249 -8.54 25.02 -9.48
CA GLY A 249 -8.80 25.25 -10.92
C GLY A 249 -8.16 24.22 -11.86
N LEU A 250 -7.52 23.19 -11.31
CA LEU A 250 -7.06 21.99 -12.00
C LEU A 250 -8.16 20.93 -11.90
N PRO A 251 -8.50 20.22 -12.99
CA PRO A 251 -9.45 19.12 -12.93
C PRO A 251 -8.93 18.04 -11.98
N ASP A 252 -9.84 17.36 -11.28
CA ASP A 252 -9.47 16.15 -10.57
C ASP A 252 -9.14 15.05 -11.58
N PRO A 253 -7.99 14.36 -11.47
CA PRO A 253 -7.75 13.15 -12.25
C PRO A 253 -8.90 12.14 -12.18
N GLU A 254 -9.56 12.02 -11.02
CA GLU A 254 -10.69 11.10 -10.79
C GLU A 254 -11.99 11.53 -11.47
N ASP A 255 -12.12 12.80 -11.89
CA ASP A 255 -13.27 13.30 -12.65
C ASP A 255 -13.13 13.00 -14.16
N SER A 256 -11.94 12.57 -14.61
CA SER A 256 -11.70 12.24 -16.01
C SER A 256 -12.53 11.02 -16.44
N PRO A 257 -13.20 11.03 -17.61
CA PRO A 257 -13.89 9.84 -18.13
C PRO A 257 -12.93 8.68 -18.42
N THR A 258 -11.63 8.96 -18.55
CA THR A 258 -10.57 7.95 -18.77
C THR A 258 -9.91 7.48 -17.49
N PHE A 259 -10.30 8.01 -16.31
CA PHE A 259 -9.65 7.73 -15.04
C PHE A 259 -9.43 6.23 -14.77
N PRO A 260 -10.38 5.30 -15.01
CA PRO A 260 -10.13 3.89 -14.79
C PRO A 260 -8.93 3.33 -15.58
N LEU A 261 -8.74 3.82 -16.80
CA LEU A 261 -7.61 3.44 -17.66
C LEU A 261 -6.31 4.12 -17.23
N ASP A 262 -6.37 5.41 -16.87
CA ASP A 262 -5.22 6.15 -16.34
C ASP A 262 -4.71 5.52 -15.03
N ALA A 263 -5.63 5.14 -14.14
CA ALA A 263 -5.33 4.44 -12.89
C ALA A 263 -4.74 3.06 -13.19
N TRP A 264 -5.40 2.23 -14.00
CA TRP A 264 -4.88 0.92 -14.38
C TRP A 264 -3.45 1.02 -14.93
N GLN A 265 -3.20 1.95 -15.85
CA GLN A 265 -1.87 2.15 -16.42
C GLN A 265 -0.84 2.57 -15.35
N ALA A 266 -1.17 3.54 -14.50
CA ALA A 266 -0.31 3.96 -13.40
C ALA A 266 0.04 2.77 -12.48
N GLY A 267 -0.94 1.90 -12.20
CA GLY A 267 -0.75 0.64 -11.48
C GLY A 267 0.22 -0.31 -12.16
N GLN A 268 0.16 -0.46 -13.47
CA GLN A 268 1.08 -1.34 -14.20
C GLN A 268 2.53 -0.87 -14.12
N PHE A 269 2.78 0.44 -14.23
CA PHE A 269 4.13 0.99 -14.09
C PHE A 269 4.62 0.88 -12.64
N ALA A 270 3.76 1.14 -11.67
CA ALA A 270 4.09 1.01 -10.25
C ALA A 270 4.42 -0.42 -9.84
N ALA A 271 3.63 -1.39 -10.30
CA ALA A 271 3.85 -2.81 -10.06
C ALA A 271 5.17 -3.28 -10.66
N ALA A 272 5.46 -2.86 -11.89
CA ALA A 272 6.71 -3.18 -12.58
C ALA A 272 7.93 -2.57 -11.86
N GLU A 273 7.82 -1.32 -11.42
CA GLU A 273 8.89 -0.66 -10.68
C GLU A 273 9.19 -1.40 -9.37
N ALA A 274 8.14 -1.66 -8.58
CA ALA A 274 8.26 -2.36 -7.30
C ALA A 274 8.85 -3.77 -7.48
N CYS A 275 8.34 -4.56 -8.44
CA CYS A 275 8.81 -5.93 -8.63
C CYS A 275 10.26 -5.99 -9.16
N LEU A 276 10.66 -5.10 -10.07
CA LEU A 276 12.03 -5.08 -10.59
C LEU A 276 13.02 -4.61 -9.52
N LYS A 277 12.66 -3.60 -8.71
CA LYS A 277 13.49 -3.17 -7.58
C LYS A 277 13.61 -4.25 -6.50
N LEU A 278 12.52 -4.97 -6.22
CA LEU A 278 12.55 -6.09 -5.28
C LEU A 278 13.45 -7.22 -5.79
N LEU A 279 13.35 -7.58 -7.08
CA LEU A 279 14.23 -8.58 -7.67
C LEU A 279 15.69 -8.13 -7.64
N GLU A 280 15.98 -6.87 -7.95
CA GLU A 280 17.32 -6.28 -7.83
C GLU A 280 17.87 -6.41 -6.40
N ASP A 281 17.08 -6.05 -5.39
CA ASP A 281 17.42 -6.19 -3.98
C ASP A 281 17.67 -7.64 -3.57
N ARG A 282 16.88 -8.60 -4.08
CA ARG A 282 17.06 -10.05 -3.88
C ARG A 282 18.38 -10.57 -4.46
N THR A 283 18.97 -9.88 -5.44
CA THR A 283 20.32 -10.24 -5.93
C THR A 283 21.45 -9.83 -4.98
N ALA A 284 21.19 -9.07 -3.90
CA ALA A 284 22.21 -8.67 -2.94
C ALA A 284 22.94 -9.89 -2.32
N GLU A 285 24.21 -9.73 -1.95
CA GLU A 285 24.96 -10.78 -1.25
C GLU A 285 24.32 -11.11 0.10
N GLY A 286 24.47 -12.36 0.56
CA GLY A 286 23.89 -12.82 1.83
C GLY A 286 22.38 -13.12 1.79
N ARG A 287 21.69 -12.80 0.69
CA ARG A 287 20.28 -13.22 0.50
C ARG A 287 20.15 -14.64 -0.05
N PRO A 288 19.06 -15.35 0.32
CA PRO A 288 18.68 -16.61 -0.33
C PRO A 288 18.61 -16.44 -1.85
N TRP A 289 19.13 -17.43 -2.59
CA TRP A 289 19.14 -17.37 -4.05
C TRP A 289 19.09 -18.77 -4.69
N PRO A 290 18.27 -18.97 -5.72
CA PRO A 290 17.22 -18.05 -6.17
C PRO A 290 16.14 -17.87 -5.10
N GLU A 291 15.51 -16.71 -5.07
CA GLU A 291 14.34 -16.49 -4.20
C GLU A 291 13.12 -17.15 -4.83
N LEU A 292 12.56 -18.17 -4.16
CA LEU A 292 11.51 -19.01 -4.73
C LEU A 292 10.18 -18.28 -4.88
N ALA A 293 9.95 -17.17 -4.17
CA ALA A 293 8.77 -16.32 -4.36
C ALA A 293 8.72 -15.61 -5.72
N GLU A 294 9.83 -15.57 -6.48
CA GLU A 294 9.87 -15.09 -7.87
C GLU A 294 9.20 -16.05 -8.85
N TYR A 295 8.94 -17.29 -8.44
CA TYR A 295 8.50 -18.35 -9.33
C TYR A 295 7.06 -18.76 -9.10
N SER A 296 6.51 -19.47 -10.08
CA SER A 296 5.14 -19.96 -10.03
C SER A 296 5.03 -20.99 -8.92
N CYS A 297 4.28 -20.66 -7.85
CA CYS A 297 4.02 -21.62 -6.77
C CYS A 297 3.41 -22.91 -7.31
N PHE A 298 2.52 -22.82 -8.31
CA PHE A 298 1.90 -23.97 -9.00
C PHE A 298 2.88 -24.83 -9.81
N SER A 299 4.14 -24.43 -9.98
CA SER A 299 5.16 -25.31 -10.55
C SER A 299 5.60 -26.40 -9.57
N CYS A 300 5.46 -26.17 -8.26
CA CYS A 300 5.83 -27.13 -7.22
C CYS A 300 4.63 -27.57 -6.38
N HIS A 301 3.67 -26.66 -6.12
CA HIS A 301 2.46 -26.90 -5.33
C HIS A 301 1.25 -27.15 -6.24
N HIS A 302 1.25 -28.29 -6.92
CA HIS A 302 0.11 -28.78 -7.72
C HIS A 302 -0.16 -30.25 -7.42
N ASN A 303 -1.36 -30.74 -7.74
CA ASN A 303 -1.66 -32.18 -7.61
C ASN A 303 -0.79 -32.98 -8.60
N LEU A 304 -0.24 -34.11 -8.15
CA LEU A 304 0.59 -35.02 -8.96
C LEU A 304 -0.24 -36.00 -9.81
N GLU A 305 -1.54 -36.14 -9.53
CA GLU A 305 -2.38 -37.22 -10.06
C GLU A 305 -2.98 -36.96 -11.46
N ASP A 306 -3.07 -35.71 -11.91
CA ASP A 306 -3.68 -35.35 -13.20
C ASP A 306 -2.74 -34.53 -14.08
N ARG A 307 -2.77 -34.79 -15.40
CA ARG A 307 -2.25 -33.89 -16.44
C ARG A 307 -3.08 -32.62 -16.50
N SER A 308 -2.98 -31.79 -15.46
CA SER A 308 -3.65 -30.49 -15.40
C SER A 308 -3.29 -29.66 -16.63
N TRP A 309 -4.16 -28.72 -17.00
CA TRP A 309 -3.89 -27.75 -18.07
C TRP A 309 -2.52 -27.05 -17.89
N TYR A 310 -2.06 -26.95 -16.63
CA TYR A 310 -0.78 -26.38 -16.26
C TYR A 310 0.39 -27.29 -16.66
N GLN A 311 0.33 -28.58 -16.32
CA GLN A 311 1.36 -29.57 -16.71
C GLN A 311 1.48 -29.75 -18.23
N GLN A 312 0.41 -29.46 -18.99
CA GLN A 312 0.40 -29.54 -20.45
C GLN A 312 1.08 -28.34 -21.14
N ARG A 313 1.12 -27.17 -20.49
CA ARG A 313 1.60 -25.90 -21.09
C ARG A 313 3.06 -25.56 -20.76
N ARG A 314 3.71 -26.25 -19.82
CA ARG A 314 5.08 -25.93 -19.38
C ARG A 314 5.96 -27.18 -19.40
N SER A 315 7.21 -27.00 -19.84
CA SER A 315 8.19 -28.09 -19.92
C SER A 315 8.50 -28.69 -18.55
N SER A 316 8.49 -30.01 -18.50
CA SER A 316 8.94 -30.92 -17.43
C SER A 316 9.80 -30.30 -16.33
N GLY A 317 9.23 -30.09 -15.14
CA GLY A 317 9.95 -30.05 -13.87
C GLY A 317 10.73 -28.77 -13.54
N ARG A 318 10.52 -27.65 -14.25
CA ARG A 318 11.19 -26.37 -13.95
C ARG A 318 10.19 -25.29 -13.53
N PRO A 319 10.41 -24.62 -12.39
CA PRO A 319 9.60 -23.47 -12.03
C PRO A 319 9.86 -22.34 -13.01
N ALA A 320 8.79 -21.82 -13.61
CA ALA A 320 8.88 -20.67 -14.50
C ALA A 320 8.82 -19.38 -13.69
N TRP A 321 9.57 -18.37 -14.14
CA TRP A 321 9.54 -17.04 -13.54
C TRP A 321 8.15 -16.42 -13.67
N GLU A 322 7.65 -15.84 -12.58
CA GLU A 322 6.34 -15.20 -12.56
C GLU A 322 6.45 -13.75 -13.04
N THR A 323 5.73 -13.46 -14.12
CA THR A 323 5.79 -12.16 -14.81
C THR A 323 4.50 -11.36 -14.68
N TRP A 324 3.61 -11.69 -13.74
CA TRP A 324 2.29 -11.07 -13.63
C TRP A 324 2.35 -9.53 -13.45
N ASN A 325 3.27 -9.02 -12.62
CA ASN A 325 3.53 -7.59 -12.45
C ASN A 325 4.12 -6.91 -13.69
N LEU A 326 4.62 -7.70 -14.65
CA LEU A 326 5.26 -7.23 -15.88
C LEU A 326 4.41 -7.48 -17.13
N ALA A 327 3.31 -8.23 -17.03
CA ALA A 327 2.67 -8.85 -18.19
C ALA A 327 2.23 -7.85 -19.28
N PRO A 328 1.60 -6.69 -18.96
CA PRO A 328 1.26 -5.72 -20.00
C PRO A 328 2.47 -5.05 -20.66
N LEU A 329 3.54 -4.79 -19.89
CA LEU A 329 4.74 -4.13 -20.39
C LEU A 329 5.62 -5.10 -21.20
N ARG A 330 5.75 -6.33 -20.72
CA ARG A 330 6.44 -7.45 -21.37
C ARG A 330 5.89 -7.72 -22.77
N ASN A 331 4.57 -7.72 -22.92
CA ASN A 331 3.90 -8.07 -24.17
C ASN A 331 3.62 -6.84 -25.06
N SER A 332 4.17 -5.68 -24.71
CA SER A 332 3.94 -4.45 -25.46
C SER A 332 4.76 -4.42 -26.75
N ASN A 333 4.07 -4.12 -27.85
CA ASN A 333 4.68 -3.83 -29.16
C ASN A 333 4.73 -2.32 -29.46
N SER A 334 4.42 -1.47 -28.46
CA SER A 334 4.55 -0.02 -28.63
C SER A 334 6.02 0.35 -28.83
N ALA A 335 6.32 1.18 -29.83
CA ALA A 335 7.68 1.64 -30.10
C ALA A 335 8.32 2.31 -28.88
N SER A 336 7.53 3.05 -28.08
CA SER A 336 7.99 3.69 -26.83
C SER A 336 8.33 2.71 -25.71
N LEU A 337 7.76 1.50 -25.74
CA LEU A 337 7.96 0.46 -24.72
C LEU A 337 8.90 -0.65 -25.18
N LEU A 338 9.29 -0.66 -26.46
CA LEU A 338 10.13 -1.70 -27.04
C LEU A 338 11.48 -1.88 -26.31
N PRO A 339 12.18 -0.81 -25.87
CA PRO A 339 13.38 -0.98 -25.07
C PRO A 339 13.11 -1.74 -23.77
N LEU A 340 12.02 -1.39 -23.07
CA LEU A 340 11.64 -2.02 -21.80
C LEU A 340 11.20 -3.47 -22.01
N SER A 341 10.35 -3.75 -22.99
CA SER A 341 9.90 -5.12 -23.27
C SER A 341 11.07 -6.03 -23.66
N THR A 342 12.05 -5.51 -24.41
CA THR A 342 13.30 -6.22 -24.74
C THR A 342 14.16 -6.50 -23.50
N ALA A 343 14.28 -5.52 -22.60
CA ALA A 343 15.00 -5.68 -21.34
C ALA A 343 14.35 -6.74 -20.45
N ILE A 344 13.01 -6.73 -20.34
CA ILE A 344 12.22 -7.74 -19.61
C ILE A 344 12.39 -9.12 -20.23
N ALA A 345 12.33 -9.26 -21.57
CA ALA A 345 12.52 -10.54 -22.25
C ALA A 345 13.94 -11.12 -22.03
N SER A 346 14.95 -10.23 -21.99
CA SER A 346 16.33 -10.63 -21.67
C SER A 346 16.44 -11.13 -20.23
N LEU A 347 15.84 -10.40 -19.27
CA LEU A 347 15.76 -10.80 -17.87
C LEU A 347 15.02 -12.14 -17.70
N GLU A 348 13.90 -12.33 -18.40
CA GLU A 348 13.13 -13.57 -18.39
C GLU A 348 13.95 -14.77 -18.88
N THR A 349 14.81 -14.57 -19.89
CA THR A 349 15.71 -15.62 -20.38
C THR A 349 16.67 -16.08 -19.29
N VAL A 350 17.20 -15.15 -18.48
CA VAL A 350 18.11 -15.48 -17.37
C VAL A 350 17.34 -16.12 -16.21
N MET A 351 16.20 -15.56 -15.82
CA MET A 351 15.40 -16.05 -14.67
C MET A 351 14.82 -17.45 -14.87
N ASN A 352 14.56 -17.86 -16.12
CA ASN A 352 14.09 -19.21 -16.46
C ASN A 352 15.21 -20.26 -16.58
N GLN A 353 16.47 -19.90 -16.31
CA GLN A 353 17.53 -20.90 -16.17
C GLN A 353 17.31 -21.76 -14.92
N PRO A 354 17.72 -23.05 -14.91
CA PRO A 354 17.53 -23.94 -13.76
C PRO A 354 18.12 -23.41 -12.44
N GLN A 355 19.24 -22.69 -12.56
CA GLN A 355 19.90 -21.98 -11.49
C GLN A 355 20.32 -20.63 -12.08
N PRO A 356 19.48 -19.59 -11.99
CA PRO A 356 19.82 -18.29 -12.58
C PRO A 356 21.08 -17.74 -11.92
N ASP A 357 22.04 -17.33 -12.72
CA ASP A 357 23.25 -16.70 -12.18
C ASP A 357 22.92 -15.35 -11.55
N ARG A 358 23.29 -15.17 -10.28
CA ARG A 358 22.93 -14.00 -9.47
C ARG A 358 23.42 -12.70 -10.10
N GLN A 359 24.63 -12.70 -10.65
CA GLN A 359 25.26 -11.50 -11.21
C GLN A 359 24.68 -11.15 -12.60
N GLN A 360 24.37 -12.17 -13.41
CA GLN A 360 23.65 -11.98 -14.67
C GLN A 360 22.25 -11.41 -14.41
N VAL A 361 21.51 -11.97 -13.44
CA VAL A 361 20.19 -11.42 -13.07
C VAL A 361 20.32 -9.99 -12.58
N ARG A 362 21.28 -9.68 -11.70
CA ARG A 362 21.52 -8.30 -11.24
C ARG A 362 21.72 -7.36 -12.42
N THR A 363 22.58 -7.73 -13.36
CA THR A 363 22.85 -6.92 -14.56
C THR A 363 21.59 -6.73 -15.41
N SER A 364 20.84 -7.80 -15.66
CA SER A 364 19.61 -7.76 -16.47
C SER A 364 18.48 -6.96 -15.81
N VAL A 365 18.29 -7.09 -14.50
CA VAL A 365 17.25 -6.36 -13.76
C VAL A 365 17.61 -4.88 -13.61
N THR A 366 18.88 -4.52 -13.35
CA THR A 366 19.33 -3.13 -13.36
C THR A 366 19.09 -2.47 -14.72
N ASN A 367 19.32 -3.20 -15.83
CA ASN A 367 19.00 -2.71 -17.17
C ASN A 367 17.49 -2.47 -17.36
N ALA A 368 16.65 -3.40 -16.88
CA ALA A 368 15.19 -3.24 -16.94
C ALA A 368 14.69 -2.05 -16.10
N VAL A 369 15.21 -1.87 -14.88
CA VAL A 369 14.93 -0.71 -14.01
C VAL A 369 15.35 0.60 -14.68
N THR A 370 16.55 0.64 -15.27
CA THR A 370 17.06 1.82 -15.98
C THR A 370 16.19 2.20 -17.16
N THR A 371 15.71 1.20 -17.91
CA THR A 371 14.85 1.40 -19.08
C THR A 371 13.42 1.79 -18.69
N LEU A 372 12.95 1.33 -17.52
CA LEU A 372 11.64 1.70 -16.96
C LEU A 372 11.63 3.15 -16.44
N ALA A 373 12.71 3.61 -15.80
CA ALA A 373 12.80 4.91 -15.13
C ALA A 373 12.22 6.11 -15.92
N PRO A 374 12.55 6.33 -17.21
CA PRO A 374 12.00 7.46 -17.96
C PRO A 374 10.47 7.37 -18.19
N LEU A 375 9.90 6.16 -18.13
CA LEU A 375 8.48 5.87 -18.35
C LEU A 375 7.62 6.04 -17.09
N LEU A 376 8.25 6.20 -15.92
CA LEU A 376 7.55 6.45 -14.65
C LEU A 376 7.01 7.88 -14.54
N THR A 377 7.57 8.79 -15.33
CA THR A 377 7.01 10.12 -15.54
C THR A 377 5.65 9.96 -16.23
N PRO A 378 4.56 10.54 -15.70
CA PRO A 378 3.23 10.30 -16.25
C PRO A 378 3.21 10.68 -17.73
N PRO A 379 2.80 9.77 -18.64
CA PRO A 379 2.46 10.17 -19.99
C PRO A 379 1.25 11.12 -19.95
N GLU A 380 1.04 11.85 -21.05
CA GLU A 380 -0.20 12.60 -21.23
C GLU A 380 -1.41 11.70 -20.92
N PRO A 381 -2.40 12.18 -20.12
CA PRO A 381 -3.58 11.40 -19.79
C PRO A 381 -4.25 10.85 -21.04
N TRP A 382 -4.88 9.68 -20.93
CA TRP A 382 -5.70 9.18 -22.02
C TRP A 382 -6.80 10.19 -22.35
N THR A 383 -7.06 10.37 -23.64
CA THR A 383 -8.27 11.06 -24.11
C THR A 383 -9.23 10.05 -24.70
N ALA A 384 -10.54 10.33 -24.66
CA ALA A 384 -11.53 9.48 -25.33
C ALA A 384 -11.15 9.23 -26.81
N ALA A 385 -10.68 10.26 -27.51
CA ALA A 385 -10.21 10.14 -28.89
C ALA A 385 -8.99 9.21 -29.04
N SER A 386 -8.02 9.28 -28.12
CA SER A 386 -6.86 8.38 -28.14
C SER A 386 -7.24 6.92 -27.85
N ILE A 387 -8.21 6.70 -26.98
CA ILE A 387 -8.74 5.36 -26.68
C ILE A 387 -9.47 4.80 -27.90
N ASP A 388 -10.35 5.60 -28.53
CA ASP A 388 -11.06 5.19 -29.74
C ASP A 388 -10.08 4.84 -30.86
N GLN A 389 -9.05 5.67 -31.08
CA GLN A 389 -8.00 5.38 -32.05
C GLN A 389 -7.22 4.10 -31.73
N PHE A 390 -6.89 3.89 -30.44
CA PHE A 390 -6.23 2.66 -29.98
C PHE A 390 -7.10 1.44 -30.29
N CYS A 391 -8.35 1.44 -29.84
CA CYS A 391 -9.32 0.37 -30.07
C CYS A 391 -9.52 0.08 -31.56
N LEU A 392 -9.71 1.11 -32.39
CA LEU A 392 -9.84 0.96 -33.84
C LEU A 392 -8.59 0.36 -34.48
N THR A 393 -7.41 0.78 -34.04
CA THR A 393 -6.13 0.23 -34.54
C THR A 393 -5.99 -1.25 -34.15
N SER A 394 -6.29 -1.61 -32.91
CA SER A 394 -6.26 -2.99 -32.42
C SER A 394 -7.25 -3.90 -33.16
N ILE A 395 -8.47 -3.42 -33.43
CA ILE A 395 -9.48 -4.15 -34.22
C ILE A 395 -9.00 -4.34 -35.66
N ARG A 396 -8.38 -3.33 -36.27
CA ARG A 396 -7.86 -3.42 -37.64
C ARG A 396 -6.68 -4.38 -37.73
N SER A 397 -5.79 -4.39 -36.75
CA SER A 397 -4.65 -5.32 -36.73
C SER A 397 -5.10 -6.76 -36.53
N SER A 398 -6.11 -7.02 -35.69
CA SER A 398 -6.62 -8.38 -35.47
C SER A 398 -7.41 -8.94 -36.66
N ARG A 399 -8.07 -8.09 -37.46
CA ARG A 399 -8.73 -8.52 -38.70
C ARG A 399 -7.75 -8.86 -39.83
N ARG A 400 -6.57 -8.22 -39.87
CA ARG A 400 -5.54 -8.54 -40.88
C ARG A 400 -4.89 -9.90 -40.65
N THR A 401 -4.88 -10.39 -39.40
CA THR A 401 -4.35 -11.72 -39.07
C THR A 401 -5.33 -12.87 -39.34
N THR A 402 -6.59 -12.58 -39.70
CA THR A 402 -7.62 -13.62 -39.95
C THR A 402 -7.95 -13.81 -41.43
N THR A 403 -7.27 -13.13 -42.36
CA THR A 403 -7.52 -13.23 -43.81
C THR A 403 -6.53 -14.11 -44.57
N ASP A 404 -5.60 -14.76 -43.88
CA ASP A 404 -4.77 -15.82 -44.45
C ASP A 404 -5.30 -17.19 -43.97
N GLY A 405 -6.34 -17.66 -44.64
CA GLY A 405 -6.99 -18.95 -44.42
C GLY A 405 -7.89 -19.32 -45.58
#